data_AF-A0A3A6JGT1-F1
#
_entry.id   AF-A0A3A6JGT1-F1
#
_cell.length_a   1.000
_cell.length_b   1.000
_cell.length_c   1.000
_cell.angle_alpha   90.00
_cell.angle_beta   90.00
_cell.angle_gamma   90.00
#
_symmetry.space_group_name_H-M   'P 1'
#
loop_
_entity.id
_entity.type
_entity.pdbx_description
1 polymer ?
#
loop_
_entity_poly.entity_id
_entity_poly.type
_entity_poly.pdbx_seq_one_letter_code
_entity_poly.pdbx_strand_id
1 'polypeptide(L)' 'MEEYKDSSNGKVTVYTDKDTGVQYLIFESDRRGGITPRLDENGNVMVQKGNTDEE' A
#
# COMPACT_ATOMS: atom_id res chain seq x y z
N MET A 1 8.41 -2.75 2.44
CA MET A 1 8.03 -2.23 1.11
C MET A 1 7.98 -3.43 0.20
N GLU A 2 6.77 -3.86 -0.17
CA GLU A 2 6.57 -5.01 -1.05
C GLU A 2 6.34 -4.50 -2.47
N GLU A 3 7.13 -5.00 -3.43
CA GLU A 3 7.12 -4.55 -4.83
C GLU A 3 6.50 -5.63 -5.72
N TYR A 4 5.57 -5.22 -6.59
CA TYR A 4 4.97 -6.06 -7.61
C TYR A 4 5.29 -5.47 -8.98
N LYS A 5 5.82 -6.32 -9.86
CA LYS A 5 6.05 -5.98 -11.27
C LYS A 5 4.89 -6.49 -12.11
N ASP A 6 4.12 -5.56 -12.67
CA ASP A 6 3.19 -5.89 -13.74
C ASP A 6 3.95 -5.88 -15.08
N SER A 7 3.54 -6.72 -16.03
CA SER A 7 4.20 -6.82 -17.35
C SER A 7 4.03 -5.56 -18.22
N SER A 8 3.35 -4.53 -17.71
CA SER A 8 3.00 -3.29 -18.39
C SER A 8 3.80 -2.09 -17.84
N ASN A 9 5.11 -1.99 -18.08
CA ASN A 9 5.97 -0.80 -17.81
C ASN A 9 5.73 -0.03 -16.48
N GLY A 10 5.19 -0.69 -15.47
CA GLY A 10 4.61 -0.05 -14.29
C GLY A 10 4.98 -0.80 -13.04
N LYS A 11 5.39 -0.06 -12.02
CA LYS A 11 5.73 -0.58 -10.70
C LYS A 11 4.59 -0.27 -9.75
N VAL A 12 4.13 -1.30 -9.04
CA VAL A 12 3.18 -1.15 -7.94
C VAL A 12 3.92 -1.49 -6.65
N THR A 13 3.71 -0.68 -5.62
CA THR A 13 4.35 -0.90 -4.32
C THR A 13 3.38 -0.62 -3.19
N VAL A 14 3.41 -1.48 -2.17
CA VAL A 14 2.72 -1.22 -0.90
C VAL A 14 3.68 -0.53 0.07
N TYR A 15 3.26 0.63 0.55
CA TYR A 15 3.94 1.40 1.59
C TYR A 15 3.08 1.43 2.84
N THR A 16 3.67 1.06 3.98
CA THR A 16 3.05 1.23 5.30
C THR A 16 3.65 2.45 5.97
N ASP A 17 2.81 3.42 6.30
CA ASP A 17 3.19 4.57 7.12
C ASP A 17 3.56 4.09 8.52
N LYS A 18 4.73 4.48 9.02
CA LYS A 18 5.27 3.93 10.28
C LYS A 18 4.61 4.49 11.52
N ASP A 19 4.03 5.69 11.44
CA ASP A 19 3.44 6.38 12.57
C ASP A 19 1.98 5.97 12.77
N THR A 20 1.27 5.71 11.67
CA THR A 20 -0.18 5.43 11.66
C THR A 20 -0.51 3.98 11.30
N GLY A 21 0.42 3.23 10.71
CA GLY A 21 0.19 1.90 10.17
C GLY A 21 -0.65 1.86 8.89
N VAL A 22 -1.10 3.01 8.36
CA VAL A 22 -1.93 3.07 7.15
C VAL A 22 -1.14 2.55 5.95
N GLN A 23 -1.77 1.67 5.17
CA GLN A 23 -1.20 1.16 3.93
C GLN A 23 -1.64 2.00 2.73
N TYR A 24 -0.67 2.27 1.85
CA TYR A 24 -0.86 2.98 0.60
C TYR A 24 -0.43 2.10 -0.57
N LEU A 25 -1.18 2.18 -1.67
CA LEU A 25 -0.77 1.66 -2.96
C LEU A 25 -0.13 2.78 -3.76
N ILE A 26 1.15 2.59 -4.11
CA ILE A 26 1.92 3.51 -4.94
C ILE A 26 2.04 2.89 -6.32
N PHE A 27 1.62 3.62 -7.35
CA PHE A 27 1.80 3.25 -8.75
C PHE A 27 2.75 4.24 -9.41
N GLU A 28 3.71 3.70 -10.15
CA GLU A 28 4.67 4.44 -10.94
C GLU A 28 4.79 3.84 -12.34
N SER A 29 4.79 4.69 -13.36
CA SER A 29 5.02 4.34 -14.77
C SER A 29 5.81 5.47 -15.43
N ASP A 30 6.35 5.22 -16.61
CA ASP A 30 7.22 6.17 -17.33
C ASP A 30 6.67 7.61 -17.48
N ARG A 31 5.34 7.80 -17.46
CA ARG A 31 4.70 9.11 -17.66
C ARG A 31 3.65 9.48 -16.62
N ARG A 32 3.33 8.58 -15.69
CA ARG A 32 2.23 8.75 -14.72
C ARG A 32 2.56 8.04 -13.42
N GLY A 33 2.02 8.57 -12.33
CA GLY A 33 2.06 7.89 -11.04
C GLY A 33 0.94 8.39 -10.15
N GLY A 34 0.79 7.74 -9.00
CA GLY A 34 -0.21 8.11 -8.01
C GLY A 34 -0.03 7.35 -6.71
N ILE A 35 -0.61 7.92 -5.65
CA ILE A 35 -0.71 7.31 -4.33
C ILE A 35 -2.18 7.30 -3.91
N THR A 36 -2.65 6.17 -3.39
CA THR A 36 -3.99 6.03 -2.83
C THR A 36 -3.94 5.19 -1.56
N PRO A 37 -4.81 5.46 -0.55
CA PRO A 37 -5.01 4.52 0.54
C PRO A 37 -5.41 3.14 -0.02
N ARG A 38 -4.86 2.08 0.55
CA ARG A 38 -5.30 0.72 0.27
C ARG A 38 -6.55 0.43 1.08
N LEU A 39 -7.57 -0.14 0.45
CA LEU A 39 -8.84 -0.45 1.08
C LEU A 39 -8.98 -1.97 1.33
N ASP A 40 -9.72 -2.32 2.38
CA ASP A 40 -10.17 -3.70 2.64
C ASP A 40 -11.40 -4.06 1.78
N GLU A 41 -11.93 -5.28 1.96
CA GLU A 41 -13.11 -5.76 1.23
C GLU A 41 -14.39 -4.96 1.50
N ASN A 42 -14.43 -4.21 2.61
CA ASN A 42 -15.55 -3.38 3.02
C ASN A 42 -15.37 -1.90 2.60
N GLY A 43 -14.25 -1.56 1.94
CA GLY A 43 -13.94 -0.19 1.53
C GLY A 43 -13.33 0.68 2.63
N ASN A 44 -12.91 0.10 3.77
CA ASN A 44 -12.22 0.85 4.82
C ASN A 44 -10.72 0.91 4.54
N VAL A 45 -10.06 1.96 5.04
CA VAL A 45 -8.60 2.10 4.95
C VAL A 45 -7.92 0.96 5.71
N MET A 46 -7.02 0.25 5.03
CA MET A 46 -6.22 -0.79 5.66
C MET A 46 -5.16 -0.18 6.58
N VAL A 47 -5.13 -0.67 7.82
CA VAL A 47 -4.12 -0.32 8.82
C VAL A 47 -3.40 -1.59 9.23
N GLN A 48 -2.09 -1.64 9.00
CA GLN A 48 -1.23 -2.67 9.58
C GLN A 48 -1.08 -2.36 11.06
N LYS A 49 -1.89 -3.01 11.91
CA LYS A 49 -1.59 -3.10 13.33
C LYS A 49 -0.29 -3.88 13.44
N GLY A 50 0.82 -3.20 13.77
CA GLY A 50 2.02 -3.91 14.22
C GLY A 50 1.59 -4.79 15.38
N ASN A 51 1.94 -6.08 15.34
CA ASN A 51 1.58 -7.11 16.32
C ASN A 51 1.29 -6.49 17.68
N THR A 52 0.02 -6.16 17.93
CA THR A 52 -0.44 -5.94 19.28
C THR A 52 -0.66 -7.36 19.73
N ASP A 53 0.35 -7.91 20.39
CA ASP A 53 0.20 -9.13 21.15
C ASP A 53 -1.11 -8.97 21.93
N GLU A 54 -2.09 -9.80 21.59
CA GLU A 54 -3.30 -9.95 22.38
C GLU A 54 -2.83 -10.44 23.76
N GLU A 55 -2.85 -9.54 24.74
CA GLU A 55 -2.68 -9.88 26.17
C GLU A 55 -4.01 -10.35 26.76
#